data_AF-A0AAV5K0B4-F1
#
_entry.id   AF-A0AAV5K0B4-F1
#
_cell.length_a   1.000
_cell.length_b   1.000
_cell.length_c   1.000
_cell.angle_alpha   90.00
_cell.angle_beta   90.00
_cell.angle_gamma   90.00
#
_symmetry.space_group_name_H-M   'P 1'
#
loop_
_entity.id
_entity.type
_entity.pdbx_description
1 polymer ?
#
loop_
_entity_poly.entity_id
_entity_poly.type
_entity_poly.pdbx_seq_one_letter_code
_entity_poly.pdbx_strand_id
1 'polypeptide(L)'
;MGKSLMYLLQTDEKPNRRRNLFEEAKKLDILVKDKNGEAYMVPNTAFDVGMLDLTHPLTAGWFKQILQEMVDDGVRGWMADFGEGLPMDATLYSGEDPISAHNRYAELWAQINREFVEEWKINSVGKEKEDPEETLVFFMRAGFRDSPKWGMLFWEGDQMVSWQANDGIKSAVIGLLSSGLSGYAFNHSDIGGYCAINFPIIKYRRSEELLLRWMELNAFTIVFRTHEGNKPSCNTQFYSNDKTLTHFARFAKVYKAWKFYRIQLVKEAAENGLPVCRHLFLHYPDDDKVHRLSYQQFLLGTEILVVPVLDKGKKDVKAYFPTGETCPWQHIWTGRLYKKPGCEVWVEAPLGYPAVFVKVGSIVGETFLENLRNLNIL
;
A
#
# COMPACT_ATOMS: atom_id res chain seq x y z
N MET A 1 0.07 -12.94 6.85
CA MET A 1 -0.62 -12.51 5.61
C MET A 1 -0.35 -13.54 4.53
N GLY A 2 -1.33 -13.88 3.72
CA GLY A 2 -1.18 -14.72 2.53
C GLY A 2 -0.89 -13.91 1.26
N LYS A 3 -0.85 -14.59 0.11
CA LYS A 3 -0.81 -13.98 -1.23
C LYS A 3 -1.81 -14.72 -2.11
N SER A 4 -2.61 -13.98 -2.87
CA SER A 4 -3.66 -14.48 -3.76
C SER A 4 -3.37 -13.98 -5.18
N LEU A 5 -3.47 -14.88 -6.16
CA LEU A 5 -3.10 -14.64 -7.55
C LEU A 5 -4.21 -15.12 -8.50
N MET A 6 -4.55 -14.30 -9.49
CA MET A 6 -5.40 -14.66 -10.65
C MET A 6 -4.67 -15.50 -11.71
N TYR A 7 -3.35 -15.59 -11.60
CA TYR A 7 -2.48 -16.33 -12.50
C TYR A 7 -2.23 -17.73 -11.96
N LEU A 8 -2.39 -18.72 -12.83
CA LEU A 8 -2.24 -20.14 -12.50
C LEU A 8 -1.06 -20.73 -13.26
N LEU A 9 -0.15 -21.34 -12.51
CA LEU A 9 1.02 -22.00 -13.06
C LEU A 9 0.69 -23.43 -13.49
N GLN A 10 1.13 -23.82 -14.68
CA GLN A 10 1.19 -25.23 -15.08
C GLN A 10 2.28 -25.93 -14.25
N THR A 11 1.92 -26.97 -13.48
CA THR A 11 2.87 -27.64 -12.56
C THR A 11 2.95 -29.15 -12.77
N ASP A 12 2.72 -29.62 -13.99
CA ASP A 12 2.72 -31.06 -14.32
C ASP A 12 4.07 -31.74 -14.06
N GLU A 13 5.14 -30.96 -13.92
CA GLU A 13 6.50 -31.43 -13.64
C GLU A 13 6.91 -31.34 -12.15
N LYS A 14 6.02 -30.93 -11.22
CA LYS A 14 6.39 -30.74 -9.80
C LYS A 14 6.02 -31.96 -8.92
N PRO A 15 7.00 -32.63 -8.27
CA PRO A 15 6.79 -33.89 -7.56
C PRO A 15 5.97 -33.80 -6.25
N ASN A 16 5.78 -32.61 -5.67
CA ASN A 16 5.11 -32.42 -4.37
C ASN A 16 3.70 -31.80 -4.49
N ARG A 17 3.03 -32.02 -5.61
CA ARG A 17 1.75 -31.37 -5.89
C ARG A 17 0.59 -32.04 -5.15
N ARG A 18 -0.12 -31.28 -4.30
CA ARG A 18 -1.38 -31.74 -3.67
C ARG A 18 -2.63 -31.44 -4.51
N ARG A 19 -2.65 -30.30 -5.21
CA ARG A 19 -3.78 -29.80 -5.99
C ARG A 19 -3.32 -29.10 -7.27
N ASN A 20 -4.11 -29.19 -8.34
CA ASN A 20 -3.78 -28.65 -9.67
C ASN A 20 -4.75 -27.55 -10.07
N LEU A 21 -4.52 -26.32 -9.60
CA LEU A 21 -5.44 -25.21 -9.88
C LEU A 21 -5.53 -24.88 -11.39
N PHE A 22 -4.44 -24.98 -12.14
CA PHE A 22 -4.45 -24.71 -13.58
C PHE A 22 -5.31 -25.72 -14.36
N GLU A 23 -5.14 -27.02 -14.15
CA GLU A 23 -5.96 -28.04 -14.83
C GLU A 23 -7.40 -28.07 -14.31
N GLU A 24 -7.64 -27.73 -13.03
CA GLU A 24 -9.00 -27.51 -12.54
C GLU A 24 -9.68 -26.38 -13.30
N ALA A 25 -9.01 -25.22 -13.42
CA ALA A 25 -9.51 -24.08 -14.18
C ALA A 25 -9.69 -24.41 -15.66
N LYS A 26 -8.76 -25.17 -16.26
CA LYS A 26 -8.85 -25.64 -17.65
C LYS A 26 -10.04 -26.57 -17.87
N LYS A 27 -10.26 -27.54 -16.97
CA LYS A 27 -11.42 -28.47 -17.04
C LYS A 27 -12.76 -27.75 -16.86
N LEU A 28 -12.77 -26.69 -16.07
CA LEU A 28 -13.95 -25.83 -15.87
C LEU A 28 -14.15 -24.82 -17.00
N ASP A 29 -13.21 -24.73 -17.95
CA ASP A 29 -13.21 -23.76 -19.05
C ASP A 29 -13.23 -22.29 -18.60
N ILE A 30 -12.60 -21.99 -17.45
CA ILE A 30 -12.58 -20.66 -16.83
C ILE A 30 -11.26 -19.91 -17.01
N LEU A 31 -10.44 -20.31 -17.99
CA LEU A 31 -9.23 -19.59 -18.37
C LEU A 31 -9.53 -18.64 -19.53
N VAL A 32 -8.89 -17.48 -19.53
CA VAL A 32 -8.84 -16.57 -20.69
C VAL A 32 -8.32 -17.36 -21.90
N LYS A 33 -8.91 -17.15 -23.07
CA LYS A 33 -8.57 -17.89 -24.30
C LYS A 33 -7.80 -17.04 -25.31
N ASP A 34 -6.97 -17.68 -26.11
CA ASP A 34 -6.37 -17.09 -27.30
C ASP A 34 -7.35 -17.12 -28.49
N LYS A 35 -6.91 -16.59 -29.64
CA LYS A 35 -7.69 -16.59 -30.89
C LYS A 35 -8.03 -17.98 -31.45
N ASN A 36 -7.35 -19.03 -30.98
CA ASN A 36 -7.58 -20.41 -31.40
C ASN A 36 -8.54 -21.14 -30.45
N GLY A 37 -8.96 -20.50 -29.36
CA GLY A 37 -9.84 -21.08 -28.34
C GLY A 37 -9.10 -21.88 -27.27
N GLU A 38 -7.76 -21.87 -27.27
CA GLU A 38 -6.94 -22.52 -26.26
C GLU A 38 -6.66 -21.57 -25.10
N ALA A 39 -6.22 -22.10 -23.95
CA ALA A 39 -5.86 -21.27 -22.80
C ALA A 39 -4.76 -20.27 -23.16
N TYR A 40 -5.00 -18.99 -22.90
CA TYR A 40 -4.05 -17.92 -23.14
C TYR A 40 -2.92 -18.01 -22.10
N MET A 41 -1.72 -18.34 -22.57
CA MET A 41 -0.52 -18.44 -21.74
C MET A 41 0.26 -17.13 -21.79
N VAL A 42 0.37 -16.46 -20.65
CA VAL A 42 1.12 -15.20 -20.51
C VAL A 42 2.54 -15.51 -20.03
N PRO A 43 3.59 -15.09 -20.76
CA PRO A 43 4.96 -15.23 -20.30
C PRO A 43 5.20 -14.40 -19.04
N ASN A 44 5.62 -15.05 -17.96
CA ASN A 44 6.14 -14.39 -16.77
C ASN A 44 7.65 -14.66 -16.66
N THR A 45 8.38 -13.82 -15.94
CA THR A 45 9.85 -13.79 -15.82
C THR A 45 10.57 -15.14 -15.68
N ALA A 46 9.91 -16.18 -15.16
CA ALA A 46 10.48 -17.52 -15.03
C ALA A 46 9.63 -18.67 -15.62
N PHE A 47 8.38 -18.43 -16.01
CA PHE A 47 7.43 -19.46 -16.46
C PHE A 47 6.19 -18.83 -17.08
N ASP A 48 5.47 -19.58 -17.90
CA ASP A 48 4.18 -19.15 -18.45
C ASP A 48 3.05 -19.42 -17.45
N VAL A 49 2.05 -18.53 -17.44
CA VAL A 49 0.87 -18.65 -16.56
C VAL A 49 -0.42 -18.55 -17.37
N GLY A 50 -1.41 -19.37 -17.00
CA GLY A 50 -2.79 -19.16 -17.43
C GLY A 50 -3.44 -18.07 -16.60
N MET A 51 -4.33 -17.31 -17.22
CA MET A 51 -5.06 -16.24 -16.57
C MET A 51 -6.53 -16.64 -16.41
N LEU A 52 -7.12 -16.40 -15.23
CA LEU A 52 -8.54 -16.66 -15.02
C LEU A 52 -9.41 -15.71 -15.83
N ASP A 53 -10.45 -16.23 -16.47
CA ASP A 53 -11.48 -15.40 -17.08
C ASP A 53 -12.48 -14.95 -16.01
N LEU A 54 -12.28 -13.75 -15.47
CA LEU A 54 -13.15 -13.19 -14.42
C LEU A 54 -14.57 -12.86 -14.91
N THR A 55 -14.82 -12.92 -16.22
CA THR A 55 -16.15 -12.72 -16.79
C THR A 55 -16.97 -14.01 -16.85
N HIS A 56 -16.33 -15.17 -16.70
CA HIS A 56 -17.02 -16.45 -16.67
C HIS A 56 -17.77 -16.63 -15.33
N PRO A 57 -19.06 -17.03 -15.33
CA PRO A 57 -19.89 -17.12 -14.12
C PRO A 57 -19.43 -18.13 -13.05
N LEU A 58 -18.53 -19.06 -13.40
CA LEU A 58 -18.00 -20.08 -12.48
C LEU A 58 -16.72 -19.62 -11.78
N THR A 59 -16.00 -18.64 -12.36
CA THR A 59 -14.69 -18.21 -11.89
C THR A 59 -14.74 -17.65 -10.48
N ALA A 60 -15.68 -16.76 -10.20
CA ALA A 60 -15.82 -16.15 -8.88
C ALA A 60 -16.07 -17.21 -7.80
N GLY A 61 -17.03 -18.11 -8.02
CA GLY A 61 -17.35 -19.18 -7.06
C GLY A 61 -16.20 -20.15 -6.83
N TRP A 62 -15.52 -20.57 -7.90
CA TRP A 62 -14.34 -21.43 -7.80
C TRP A 62 -13.20 -20.75 -7.05
N PHE A 63 -12.93 -19.48 -7.34
CA PHE A 63 -11.84 -18.75 -6.71
C PHE A 63 -12.11 -18.46 -5.22
N LYS A 64 -13.36 -18.16 -4.87
CA LYS A 64 -13.80 -17.96 -3.47
C LYS A 64 -13.56 -19.21 -2.62
N GLN A 65 -13.62 -20.43 -3.18
CA GLN A 65 -13.27 -21.65 -2.45
C GLN A 65 -11.78 -21.70 -2.08
N ILE A 66 -10.90 -21.22 -2.97
CA ILE A 66 -9.45 -21.14 -2.70
C ILE A 66 -9.18 -20.11 -1.59
N LEU A 67 -9.88 -18.97 -1.62
CA LEU A 67 -9.80 -17.98 -0.54
C LEU A 67 -10.31 -18.54 0.79
N GLN A 68 -11.38 -19.34 0.76
CA GLN A 68 -11.89 -20.03 1.95
C GLN A 68 -10.85 -20.98 2.53
N GLU A 69 -10.18 -21.80 1.71
CA GLU A 69 -9.08 -22.67 2.14
C GLU A 69 -7.95 -21.87 2.83
N MET A 70 -7.57 -20.73 2.27
CA MET A 70 -6.57 -19.85 2.89
C MET A 70 -7.02 -19.36 4.28
N VAL A 71 -8.28 -18.97 4.42
CA VAL A 71 -8.82 -18.45 5.69
C VAL A 71 -8.97 -19.56 6.74
N ASP A 72 -9.36 -20.75 6.31
CA ASP A 72 -9.45 -21.96 7.14
C ASP A 72 -8.07 -22.37 7.69
N ASP A 73 -7.00 -22.15 6.91
CA ASP A 73 -5.61 -22.31 7.33
C ASP A 73 -5.08 -21.17 8.24
N GLY A 74 -5.94 -20.23 8.62
CA GLY A 74 -5.62 -19.15 9.57
C GLY A 74 -5.16 -17.85 8.93
N VAL A 75 -5.21 -17.71 7.60
CA VAL A 75 -4.94 -16.41 6.96
C VAL A 75 -6.04 -15.41 7.33
N ARG A 76 -5.64 -14.20 7.73
CA ARG A 76 -6.55 -13.07 8.03
C ARG A 76 -6.38 -11.87 7.12
N GLY A 77 -5.45 -11.97 6.17
CA GLY A 77 -5.33 -10.97 5.12
C GLY A 77 -4.26 -11.32 4.11
N TRP A 78 -4.37 -10.76 2.91
CA TRP A 78 -3.52 -11.15 1.78
C TRP A 78 -3.25 -10.02 0.79
N MET A 79 -2.14 -10.15 0.06
CA MET A 79 -1.91 -9.39 -1.16
C MET A 79 -2.78 -10.01 -2.27
N ALA A 80 -3.77 -9.28 -2.78
CA ALA A 80 -4.53 -9.64 -3.97
C ALA A 80 -3.84 -8.99 -5.18
N ASP A 81 -2.82 -9.69 -5.69
CA ASP A 81 -1.83 -9.10 -6.59
C ASP A 81 -2.30 -9.09 -8.06
N PHE A 82 -1.63 -8.27 -8.86
CA PHE A 82 -1.90 -8.02 -10.28
C PHE A 82 -3.29 -7.42 -10.57
N GLY A 83 -3.76 -7.59 -11.82
CA GLY A 83 -5.01 -7.04 -12.36
C GLY A 83 -4.80 -6.27 -13.66
N GLU A 84 -3.56 -5.95 -13.99
CA GLU A 84 -3.16 -5.08 -15.11
C GLU A 84 -2.74 -5.81 -16.39
N GLY A 85 -2.79 -7.14 -16.41
CA GLY A 85 -2.12 -7.96 -17.44
C GLY A 85 -3.03 -8.64 -18.46
N LEU A 86 -4.31 -8.26 -18.57
CA LEU A 86 -5.22 -8.88 -19.54
C LEU A 86 -4.71 -8.66 -20.97
N PRO A 87 -4.45 -9.71 -21.77
CA PRO A 87 -4.02 -9.52 -23.15
C PRO A 87 -5.09 -8.81 -23.99
N MET A 88 -4.66 -7.87 -24.81
CA MET A 88 -5.55 -7.07 -25.67
C MET A 88 -6.09 -7.84 -26.87
N ASP A 89 -5.60 -9.05 -27.10
CA ASP A 89 -6.04 -9.99 -28.14
C ASP A 89 -6.66 -11.27 -27.54
N ALA A 90 -7.05 -11.20 -26.27
CA ALA A 90 -7.74 -12.28 -25.57
C ALA A 90 -9.19 -12.48 -26.06
N THR A 91 -9.70 -13.69 -25.88
CA THR A 91 -11.13 -14.01 -26.00
C THR A 91 -11.69 -14.30 -24.60
N LEU A 92 -12.73 -13.55 -24.22
CA LEU A 92 -13.43 -13.67 -22.94
C LEU A 92 -14.80 -14.34 -23.10
N TYR A 93 -15.24 -15.04 -22.06
CA TYR A 93 -16.54 -15.70 -21.98
C TYR A 93 -17.70 -14.72 -22.19
N SER A 94 -17.60 -13.51 -21.64
CA SER A 94 -18.63 -12.47 -21.83
C SER A 94 -18.79 -12.00 -23.28
N GLY A 95 -17.83 -12.27 -24.15
CA GLY A 95 -17.75 -11.69 -25.50
C GLY A 95 -17.42 -10.19 -25.50
N GLU A 96 -17.04 -9.61 -24.35
CA GLU A 96 -16.56 -8.23 -24.29
C GLU A 96 -15.29 -8.06 -25.13
N ASP A 97 -15.15 -6.87 -25.73
CA ASP A 97 -13.92 -6.46 -26.40
C ASP A 97 -12.74 -6.46 -25.39
N PRO A 98 -11.66 -7.20 -25.63
CA PRO A 98 -10.54 -7.34 -24.68
C PRO A 98 -9.84 -6.01 -24.38
N ILE A 99 -9.82 -5.07 -25.33
CA ILE A 99 -9.26 -3.73 -25.11
C ILE A 99 -10.07 -2.97 -24.07
N SER A 100 -11.39 -3.03 -24.17
CA SER A 100 -12.31 -2.43 -23.21
C SER A 100 -12.26 -3.14 -21.84
N ALA A 101 -12.14 -4.48 -21.85
CA ALA A 101 -12.09 -5.28 -20.64
C ALA A 101 -10.75 -5.16 -19.88
N HIS A 102 -9.65 -4.81 -20.56
CA HIS A 102 -8.31 -4.74 -19.97
C HIS A 102 -8.26 -3.88 -18.70
N ASN A 103 -8.79 -2.65 -18.77
CA ASN A 103 -8.80 -1.76 -17.61
C ASN A 103 -9.77 -2.23 -16.52
N ARG A 104 -10.93 -2.80 -16.91
CA ARG A 104 -11.95 -3.29 -15.96
C ARG A 104 -11.53 -4.57 -15.24
N TYR A 105 -10.55 -5.29 -15.75
CA TYR A 105 -10.12 -6.56 -15.18
C TYR A 105 -9.69 -6.42 -13.71
N ALA A 106 -8.96 -5.35 -13.36
CA ALA A 106 -8.58 -5.05 -11.97
C ALA A 106 -9.81 -4.81 -11.06
N GLU A 107 -10.91 -4.28 -11.59
CA GLU A 107 -12.16 -4.06 -10.84
C GLU A 107 -12.88 -5.37 -10.56
N LEU A 108 -12.99 -6.26 -11.56
CA LEU A 108 -13.57 -7.59 -11.39
C LEU A 108 -12.78 -8.41 -10.36
N TRP A 109 -11.45 -8.28 -10.40
CA TRP A 109 -10.57 -8.93 -9.43
C TRP A 109 -10.81 -8.42 -8.00
N ALA A 110 -10.93 -7.09 -7.84
CA ALA A 110 -11.24 -6.47 -6.56
C ALA A 110 -12.62 -6.90 -6.05
N GLN A 111 -13.62 -6.95 -6.94
CA GLN A 111 -14.98 -7.36 -6.62
C GLN A 111 -15.03 -8.77 -6.06
N ILE A 112 -14.38 -9.75 -6.69
CA ILE A 112 -14.38 -11.15 -6.22
C ILE A 112 -13.80 -11.26 -4.80
N ASN A 113 -12.67 -10.57 -4.53
CA ASN A 113 -12.05 -10.55 -3.20
C ASN A 113 -12.95 -9.87 -2.17
N ARG A 114 -13.63 -8.78 -2.56
CA ARG A 114 -14.55 -8.04 -1.68
C ARG A 114 -15.77 -8.84 -1.30
N GLU A 115 -16.45 -9.43 -2.29
CA GLU A 115 -17.62 -10.26 -2.08
C GLU A 115 -17.29 -11.46 -1.18
N PHE A 116 -16.11 -12.08 -1.37
CA PHE A 116 -15.65 -13.15 -0.46
C PHE A 116 -15.60 -12.68 0.99
N VAL A 117 -14.98 -11.52 1.26
CA VAL A 117 -14.87 -10.98 2.63
C VAL A 117 -16.25 -10.69 3.22
N GLU A 118 -17.17 -10.15 2.42
CA GLU A 118 -18.54 -9.84 2.85
C GLU A 118 -19.36 -11.10 3.14
N GLU A 119 -19.32 -12.09 2.24
CA GLU A 119 -19.96 -13.40 2.41
C GLU A 119 -19.41 -14.14 3.63
N TRP A 120 -18.08 -14.18 3.76
CA TRP A 120 -17.41 -14.79 4.90
C TRP A 120 -17.86 -14.13 6.21
N LYS A 121 -17.91 -12.79 6.25
CA LYS A 121 -18.35 -12.05 7.44
C LYS A 121 -19.78 -12.41 7.83
N ILE A 122 -20.72 -12.45 6.87
CA ILE A 122 -22.12 -12.83 7.11
C ILE A 122 -22.21 -14.26 7.68
N ASN A 123 -21.43 -15.21 7.13
CA ASN A 123 -21.41 -16.61 7.55
C ASN A 123 -20.67 -16.88 8.88
N SER A 124 -19.97 -15.88 9.41
CA SER A 124 -19.26 -15.93 10.68
C SER A 124 -20.06 -15.31 11.84
N VAL A 125 -21.04 -14.43 11.58
CA VAL A 125 -21.90 -13.83 12.61
C VAL A 125 -22.65 -14.91 13.39
N GLY A 126 -22.51 -14.90 14.73
CA GLY A 126 -23.19 -15.84 15.63
C GLY A 126 -22.39 -17.09 16.00
N LYS A 127 -21.19 -17.28 15.46
CA LYS A 127 -20.21 -18.24 16.00
C LYS A 127 -19.47 -17.57 17.16
N GLU A 128 -19.34 -18.25 18.30
CA GLU A 128 -18.70 -17.76 19.55
C GLU A 128 -17.21 -17.38 19.43
N LYS A 129 -16.67 -17.24 18.21
CA LYS A 129 -15.23 -17.20 17.93
C LYS A 129 -14.67 -15.84 17.52
N GLU A 130 -15.45 -14.77 17.40
CA GLU A 130 -14.87 -13.50 16.96
C GLU A 130 -15.10 -12.33 17.93
N ASP A 131 -13.96 -11.77 18.34
CA ASP A 131 -13.83 -10.38 18.71
C ASP A 131 -14.32 -9.53 17.51
N PRO A 132 -15.25 -8.58 17.68
CA PRO A 132 -15.66 -7.65 16.63
C PRO A 132 -14.49 -6.87 15.99
N GLU A 133 -13.27 -6.92 16.55
CA GLU A 133 -12.04 -6.38 15.97
C GLU A 133 -11.30 -7.31 14.97
N GLU A 134 -11.61 -8.60 14.85
CA GLU A 134 -10.95 -9.49 13.87
C GLU A 134 -11.72 -9.55 12.54
N THR A 135 -11.16 -8.96 11.48
CA THR A 135 -11.75 -9.00 10.13
C THR A 135 -10.71 -9.36 9.08
N LEU A 136 -11.17 -9.92 7.97
CA LEU A 136 -10.31 -10.19 6.81
C LEU A 136 -9.95 -8.87 6.11
N VAL A 137 -8.72 -8.76 5.64
CA VAL A 137 -8.28 -7.60 4.85
C VAL A 137 -7.42 -8.01 3.68
N PHE A 138 -7.65 -7.41 2.50
CA PHE A 138 -6.76 -7.58 1.35
C PHE A 138 -6.29 -6.24 0.83
N PHE A 139 -5.16 -6.26 0.13
CA PHE A 139 -4.59 -5.07 -0.51
C PHE A 139 -4.25 -5.34 -1.98
N MET A 140 -4.41 -4.32 -2.83
CA MET A 140 -4.30 -4.37 -4.30
C MET A 140 -3.36 -3.29 -4.84
N ARG A 141 -2.64 -3.55 -5.94
CA ARG A 141 -1.85 -2.51 -6.65
C ARG A 141 -2.57 -1.98 -7.87
N ALA A 142 -3.21 -2.88 -8.61
CA ALA A 142 -3.95 -2.52 -9.80
C ALA A 142 -5.32 -1.98 -9.39
N GLY A 143 -5.80 -1.01 -10.16
CA GLY A 143 -7.13 -0.48 -10.00
C GLY A 143 -7.53 0.34 -11.21
N PHE A 144 -8.84 0.50 -11.37
CA PHE A 144 -9.47 1.38 -12.34
C PHE A 144 -10.62 2.13 -11.66
N ARG A 145 -11.49 2.75 -12.45
CA ARG A 145 -12.52 3.71 -12.03
C ARG A 145 -13.31 3.29 -10.79
N ASP A 146 -13.82 2.06 -10.76
CA ASP A 146 -14.71 1.58 -9.69
C ASP A 146 -13.95 0.74 -8.64
N SER A 147 -12.63 0.56 -8.78
CA SER A 147 -11.83 -0.19 -7.79
C SER A 147 -11.93 0.34 -6.36
N PRO A 148 -12.01 1.67 -6.09
CA PRO A 148 -12.20 2.17 -4.72
C PRO A 148 -13.48 1.67 -4.03
N LYS A 149 -14.51 1.27 -4.80
CA LYS A 149 -15.74 0.65 -4.25
C LYS A 149 -15.47 -0.74 -3.67
N TRP A 150 -14.56 -1.49 -4.30
CA TRP A 150 -14.34 -2.91 -4.02
C TRP A 150 -13.08 -3.15 -3.16
N GLY A 151 -11.99 -2.45 -3.45
CA GLY A 151 -10.72 -2.60 -2.75
C GLY A 151 -10.81 -2.17 -1.29
N MET A 152 -10.25 -2.97 -0.39
CA MET A 152 -10.18 -2.63 1.04
C MET A 152 -8.97 -1.77 1.39
N LEU A 153 -7.84 -2.04 0.73
CA LEU A 153 -6.58 -1.32 0.86
C LEU A 153 -5.88 -1.34 -0.51
N PHE A 154 -5.05 -0.35 -0.76
CA PHE A 154 -4.15 -0.31 -1.91
C PHE A 154 -2.71 -0.25 -1.47
N TRP A 155 -1.79 -0.68 -2.34
CA TRP A 155 -0.38 -0.38 -2.19
C TRP A 155 0.20 0.16 -3.49
N GLU A 156 1.25 0.97 -3.40
CA GLU A 156 1.86 1.66 -4.55
C GLU A 156 2.53 0.76 -5.59
N GLY A 157 2.45 -0.57 -5.48
CA GLY A 157 3.15 -1.48 -6.38
C GLY A 157 4.66 -1.53 -6.12
N ASP A 158 5.42 -1.80 -7.19
CA ASP A 158 6.78 -2.33 -7.10
C ASP A 158 7.85 -1.23 -7.31
N GLN A 159 8.02 -0.33 -6.34
CA GLN A 159 9.10 0.68 -6.45
C GLN A 159 10.48 0.02 -6.54
N MET A 160 11.42 0.61 -7.28
CA MET A 160 12.83 0.22 -7.12
C MET A 160 13.33 0.52 -5.70
N VAL A 161 14.31 -0.28 -5.28
CA VAL A 161 15.08 -0.08 -4.05
C VAL A 161 16.04 1.12 -4.18
N SER A 162 15.50 2.31 -4.47
CA SER A 162 16.25 3.50 -4.88
C SER A 162 15.69 4.82 -4.29
N TRP A 163 16.49 5.89 -4.43
CA TRP A 163 16.13 7.27 -4.09
C TRP A 163 15.61 8.07 -5.30
N GLN A 164 15.36 7.39 -6.42
CA GLN A 164 14.99 8.05 -7.68
C GLN A 164 13.61 8.69 -7.59
N ALA A 165 13.41 9.75 -8.38
CA ALA A 165 12.16 10.50 -8.41
C ALA A 165 10.98 9.69 -8.99
N ASN A 166 11.24 8.90 -10.03
CA ASN A 166 10.19 8.29 -10.84
C ASN A 166 9.87 6.83 -10.44
N ASP A 167 10.75 6.17 -9.69
CA ASP A 167 10.59 4.76 -9.33
C ASP A 167 11.37 4.43 -8.05
N GLY A 168 11.13 5.20 -6.98
CA GLY A 168 11.83 5.05 -5.71
C GLY A 168 10.99 5.61 -4.57
N ILE A 169 11.62 5.93 -3.45
CA ILE A 169 10.88 6.43 -2.28
C ILE A 169 10.05 7.70 -2.56
N LYS A 170 10.48 8.53 -3.51
CA LYS A 170 9.74 9.74 -3.92
C LYS A 170 8.46 9.39 -4.69
N SER A 171 8.53 8.45 -5.64
CA SER A 171 7.35 8.05 -6.41
C SER A 171 6.31 7.34 -5.53
N ALA A 172 6.71 6.64 -4.47
CA ALA A 172 5.77 6.11 -3.48
C ALA A 172 4.94 7.22 -2.81
N VAL A 173 5.53 8.37 -2.49
CA VAL A 173 4.79 9.51 -1.91
C VAL A 173 3.90 10.18 -2.97
N ILE A 174 4.38 10.31 -4.22
CA ILE A 174 3.56 10.82 -5.32
C ILE A 174 2.33 9.94 -5.54
N GLY A 175 2.52 8.61 -5.58
CA GLY A 175 1.45 7.63 -5.71
C GLY A 175 0.42 7.75 -4.59
N LEU A 176 0.90 7.78 -3.34
CA LEU A 176 0.06 7.93 -2.14
C LEU A 176 -0.87 9.15 -2.21
N LEU A 177 -0.34 10.29 -2.68
CA LEU A 177 -1.08 11.54 -2.73
C LEU A 177 -2.00 11.62 -3.95
N SER A 178 -1.52 11.19 -5.12
CA SER A 178 -2.32 11.22 -6.35
C SER A 178 -3.46 10.18 -6.35
N SER A 179 -3.22 8.99 -5.80
CA SER A 179 -4.24 7.97 -5.63
C SER A 179 -5.30 8.44 -4.62
N GLY A 180 -4.87 9.09 -3.53
CA GLY A 180 -5.78 9.62 -2.52
C GLY A 180 -6.80 10.61 -3.10
N LEU A 181 -6.35 11.49 -4.01
CA LEU A 181 -7.22 12.42 -4.74
C LEU A 181 -8.17 11.71 -5.71
N SER A 182 -7.79 10.53 -6.19
CA SER A 182 -8.58 9.70 -7.09
C SER A 182 -9.53 8.75 -6.35
N GLY A 183 -9.71 8.93 -5.04
CA GLY A 183 -10.64 8.15 -4.21
C GLY A 183 -10.03 6.89 -3.57
N TYR A 184 -8.74 6.60 -3.79
CA TYR A 184 -8.03 5.49 -3.14
C TYR A 184 -7.59 5.93 -1.74
N ALA A 185 -8.56 6.02 -0.83
CA ALA A 185 -8.40 6.66 0.47
C ALA A 185 -7.41 5.95 1.42
N PHE A 186 -7.18 4.65 1.19
CA PHE A 186 -6.30 3.81 1.97
C PHE A 186 -5.18 3.24 1.10
N ASN A 187 -4.00 3.87 1.14
CA ASN A 187 -2.84 3.43 0.37
C ASN A 187 -1.55 3.44 1.22
N HIS A 188 -0.63 2.52 0.93
CA HIS A 188 0.68 2.39 1.58
C HIS A 188 1.74 1.89 0.59
N SER A 189 3.01 1.81 1.00
CA SER A 189 4.09 1.33 0.14
C SER A 189 4.86 0.18 0.79
N ASP A 190 5.63 -0.57 0.00
CA ASP A 190 6.60 -1.52 0.56
C ASP A 190 7.70 -0.76 1.30
N ILE A 191 7.85 -0.98 2.61
CA ILE A 191 8.98 -0.42 3.37
C ILE A 191 10.29 -0.90 2.74
N GLY A 192 10.99 0.04 2.11
CA GLY A 192 12.28 -0.16 1.45
C GLY A 192 12.20 -0.44 -0.06
N GLY A 193 11.01 -0.41 -0.67
CA GLY A 193 10.78 -0.76 -2.08
C GLY A 193 10.85 -2.26 -2.34
N TYR A 194 10.67 -2.68 -3.60
CA TYR A 194 10.59 -4.09 -3.99
C TYR A 194 11.64 -4.47 -5.05
N CYS A 195 11.73 -3.70 -6.13
CA CYS A 195 12.49 -4.04 -7.34
C CYS A 195 14.00 -3.83 -7.15
N ALA A 196 14.74 -4.92 -6.97
CA ALA A 196 16.20 -4.96 -7.03
C ALA A 196 16.67 -5.50 -8.39
N ILE A 197 17.48 -4.70 -9.09
CA ILE A 197 17.96 -5.00 -10.44
C ILE A 197 19.49 -4.96 -10.46
N ASN A 198 20.09 -5.98 -11.09
CA ASN A 198 21.52 -6.01 -11.35
C ASN A 198 21.73 -5.78 -12.85
N PHE A 199 22.02 -4.55 -13.24
CA PHE A 199 22.58 -4.27 -14.55
C PHE A 199 24.08 -4.62 -14.56
N PRO A 200 24.72 -4.78 -15.73
CA PRO A 200 26.14 -5.11 -15.81
C PRO A 200 27.05 -4.19 -14.99
N ILE A 201 26.72 -2.90 -14.90
CA ILE A 201 27.52 -1.87 -14.23
C ILE A 201 26.85 -1.36 -12.94
N ILE A 202 25.51 -1.25 -12.92
CA ILE A 202 24.76 -0.65 -11.81
C ILE A 202 23.92 -1.72 -11.12
N LYS A 203 24.04 -1.82 -9.80
CA LYS A 203 23.22 -2.72 -8.99
C LYS A 203 22.34 -1.90 -8.06
N TYR A 204 21.04 -1.96 -8.27
CA TYR A 204 20.06 -1.41 -7.36
C TYR A 204 19.83 -2.41 -6.24
N ARG A 205 20.35 -2.07 -5.06
CA ARG A 205 20.19 -2.82 -3.82
C ARG A 205 19.73 -1.88 -2.72
N ARG A 206 18.78 -2.35 -1.92
CA ARG A 206 18.27 -1.65 -0.75
C ARG A 206 19.39 -1.50 0.26
N SER A 207 19.85 -0.26 0.41
CA SER A 207 20.76 0.12 1.48
C SER A 207 20.02 0.19 2.81
N GLU A 208 20.74 0.00 3.92
CA GLU A 208 20.22 0.23 5.27
C GLU A 208 19.57 1.62 5.42
N GLU A 209 20.25 2.69 4.99
CA GLU A 209 19.71 4.05 5.09
C GLU A 209 18.35 4.20 4.40
N LEU A 210 18.22 3.69 3.17
CA LEU A 210 16.97 3.71 2.42
C LEU A 210 15.87 2.96 3.17
N LEU A 211 16.16 1.76 3.69
CA LEU A 211 15.20 0.97 4.46
C LEU A 211 14.70 1.75 5.69
N LEU A 212 15.62 2.36 6.44
CA LEU A 212 15.31 3.09 7.66
C LEU A 212 14.49 4.37 7.36
N ARG A 213 14.85 5.15 6.32
CA ARG A 213 14.03 6.30 5.89
C ARG A 213 12.64 5.89 5.39
N TRP A 214 12.51 4.71 4.79
CA TRP A 214 11.22 4.20 4.36
C TRP A 214 10.36 3.72 5.54
N MET A 215 10.97 3.20 6.61
CA MET A 215 10.29 2.93 7.89
C MET A 215 9.78 4.24 8.52
N GLU A 216 10.61 5.27 8.55
CA GLU A 216 10.21 6.61 9.02
C GLU A 216 9.00 7.12 8.26
N LEU A 217 9.01 7.04 6.93
CA LEU A 217 7.89 7.44 6.08
C LEU A 217 6.61 6.62 6.37
N ASN A 218 6.68 5.29 6.34
CA ASN A 218 5.48 4.45 6.40
C ASN A 218 4.88 4.35 7.81
N ALA A 219 5.62 4.71 8.85
CA ALA A 219 5.05 4.89 10.18
C ALA A 219 3.97 5.97 10.22
N PHE A 220 3.95 6.86 9.21
CA PHE A 220 2.94 7.89 8.98
C PHE A 220 2.14 7.60 7.70
N THR A 221 1.67 6.36 7.54
CA THR A 221 0.73 5.95 6.48
C THR A 221 -0.33 5.00 7.06
N ILE A 222 -1.28 4.53 6.25
CA ILE A 222 -2.38 3.67 6.74
C ILE A 222 -1.91 2.28 7.21
N VAL A 223 -0.80 1.76 6.67
CA VAL A 223 -0.29 0.41 6.97
C VAL A 223 1.25 0.43 7.05
N PHE A 224 1.79 -0.16 8.12
CA PHE A 224 3.23 -0.31 8.34
C PHE A 224 3.71 -1.72 7.94
N ARG A 225 3.98 -1.95 6.64
CA ARG A 225 4.30 -3.27 6.07
C ARG A 225 5.66 -3.31 5.38
N THR A 226 6.46 -4.34 5.67
CA THR A 226 7.73 -4.63 4.98
C THR A 226 7.55 -5.57 3.80
N HIS A 227 8.58 -5.68 2.95
CA HIS A 227 8.69 -6.71 1.93
C HIS A 227 10.16 -7.08 1.73
N GLU A 228 10.48 -8.36 1.56
CA GLU A 228 11.86 -8.78 1.29
C GLU A 228 12.42 -8.32 -0.08
N GLY A 229 11.54 -7.92 -0.99
CA GLY A 229 11.84 -7.65 -2.40
C GLY A 229 12.00 -8.90 -3.25
N ASN A 230 12.26 -8.71 -4.54
CA ASN A 230 12.47 -9.80 -5.51
C ASN A 230 13.83 -10.52 -5.38
N LYS A 231 14.79 -9.95 -4.63
CA LYS A 231 16.12 -10.54 -4.38
C LYS A 231 16.52 -10.41 -2.91
N PRO A 232 15.90 -11.16 -1.98
CA PRO A 232 16.07 -10.95 -0.53
C PRO A 232 17.53 -10.96 -0.06
N SER A 233 18.33 -11.91 -0.57
CA SER A 233 19.71 -12.17 -0.11
C SER A 233 20.71 -11.04 -0.35
N CYS A 234 20.43 -10.12 -1.29
CA CYS A 234 21.33 -9.00 -1.59
C CYS A 234 20.80 -7.63 -1.12
N ASN A 235 19.68 -7.62 -0.40
CA ASN A 235 19.03 -6.40 0.10
C ASN A 235 19.06 -6.38 1.63
N THR A 236 19.21 -5.20 2.22
CA THR A 236 19.03 -5.05 3.67
C THR A 236 17.56 -5.28 4.03
N GLN A 237 17.33 -6.04 5.10
CA GLN A 237 16.03 -6.36 5.66
C GLN A 237 15.89 -5.75 7.05
N PHE A 238 14.66 -5.63 7.55
CA PHE A 238 14.44 -5.08 8.89
C PHE A 238 15.08 -5.94 10.00
N TYR A 239 15.27 -7.22 9.74
CA TYR A 239 15.94 -8.18 10.61
C TYR A 239 17.43 -8.41 10.28
N SER A 240 18.05 -7.61 9.40
CA SER A 240 19.44 -7.81 9.01
C SER A 240 20.45 -7.60 10.14
N ASN A 241 20.19 -6.69 11.07
CA ASN A 241 21.03 -6.41 12.23
C ASN A 241 20.23 -5.71 13.36
N ASP A 242 20.87 -5.49 14.51
CA ASP A 242 20.23 -4.86 15.68
C ASP A 242 19.75 -3.44 15.42
N LYS A 243 20.46 -2.68 14.57
CA LYS A 243 20.11 -1.31 14.21
C LYS A 243 18.83 -1.28 13.37
N THR A 244 18.71 -2.13 12.36
CA THR A 244 17.49 -2.23 11.55
C THR A 244 16.30 -2.71 12.37
N LEU A 245 16.52 -3.68 13.25
CA LEU A 245 15.45 -4.26 14.07
C LEU A 245 14.95 -3.28 15.13
N THR A 246 15.88 -2.58 15.80
CA THR A 246 15.55 -1.58 16.82
C THR A 246 14.86 -0.36 16.19
N HIS A 247 15.29 0.06 15.01
CA HIS A 247 14.64 1.15 14.29
C HIS A 247 13.22 0.74 13.83
N PHE A 248 13.04 -0.48 13.31
CA PHE A 248 11.71 -1.01 12.99
C PHE A 248 10.80 -1.03 14.24
N ALA A 249 11.29 -1.53 15.37
CA ALA A 249 10.54 -1.57 16.62
C ALA A 249 10.17 -0.15 17.14
N ARG A 250 11.09 0.81 17.04
CA ARG A 250 10.84 2.23 17.39
C ARG A 250 9.72 2.80 16.52
N PHE A 251 9.76 2.59 15.20
CA PHE A 251 8.76 3.15 14.29
C PHE A 251 7.43 2.38 14.27
N ALA A 252 7.42 1.10 14.63
CA ALA A 252 6.19 0.37 14.93
C ALA A 252 5.44 0.98 16.14
N LYS A 253 6.19 1.43 17.17
CA LYS A 253 5.60 2.18 18.30
C LYS A 253 5.12 3.56 17.89
N VAL A 254 5.86 4.29 17.05
CA VAL A 254 5.39 5.57 16.46
C VAL A 254 4.08 5.36 15.70
N TYR A 255 4.02 4.35 14.82
CA TYR A 255 2.81 3.97 14.09
C TYR A 255 1.64 3.61 15.03
N LYS A 256 1.92 2.92 16.15
CA LYS A 256 0.92 2.60 17.18
C LYS A 256 0.43 3.87 17.91
N ALA A 257 1.30 4.85 18.16
CA ALA A 257 1.00 6.02 18.97
C ALA A 257 -0.14 6.89 18.40
N TRP A 258 -0.35 6.90 17.09
CA TRP A 258 -1.47 7.61 16.44
C TRP A 258 -2.61 6.68 15.98
N LYS A 259 -2.70 5.43 16.50
CA LYS A 259 -3.79 4.47 16.18
C LYS A 259 -5.17 5.10 16.33
N PHE A 260 -5.40 5.87 17.40
CA PHE A 260 -6.68 6.52 17.67
C PHE A 260 -7.09 7.46 16.52
N TYR A 261 -6.16 8.27 16.03
CA TYR A 261 -6.42 9.19 14.94
C TYR A 261 -6.53 8.45 13.60
N ARG A 262 -5.72 7.42 13.37
CA ARG A 262 -5.87 6.56 12.19
C ARG A 262 -7.26 5.97 12.07
N ILE A 263 -7.84 5.49 13.17
CA ILE A 263 -9.22 4.97 13.20
C ILE A 263 -10.23 6.07 12.84
N GLN A 264 -10.04 7.29 13.35
CA GLN A 264 -10.88 8.44 13.00
C GLN A 264 -10.79 8.75 11.50
N LEU A 265 -9.59 8.77 10.92
CA LEU A 265 -9.40 9.01 9.49
C LEU A 265 -9.96 7.89 8.61
N VAL A 266 -9.92 6.64 9.07
CA VAL A 266 -10.58 5.51 8.38
C VAL A 266 -12.09 5.70 8.34
N LYS A 267 -12.70 6.15 9.45
CA LYS A 267 -14.14 6.46 9.49
C LYS A 267 -14.49 7.63 8.58
N GLU A 268 -13.72 8.71 8.64
CA GLU A 268 -13.92 9.89 7.79
C GLU A 268 -13.79 9.55 6.30
N ALA A 269 -12.82 8.70 5.94
CA ALA A 269 -12.66 8.20 4.58
C ALA A 269 -13.85 7.35 4.12
N ALA A 270 -14.39 6.49 4.99
CA ALA A 270 -15.55 5.66 4.66
C ALA A 270 -16.84 6.48 4.50
N GLU A 271 -16.99 7.59 5.23
CA GLU A 271 -18.17 8.46 5.19
C GLU A 271 -18.09 9.49 4.06
N ASN A 272 -16.91 10.09 3.84
CA ASN A 272 -16.75 11.29 2.99
C ASN A 272 -15.75 11.12 1.84
N GLY A 273 -15.05 9.98 1.75
CA GLY A 273 -14.06 9.71 0.70
C GLY A 273 -12.72 10.44 0.85
N LEU A 274 -12.50 11.17 1.95
CA LEU A 274 -11.24 11.90 2.17
C LEU A 274 -10.09 10.93 2.46
N PRO A 275 -8.94 11.00 1.74
CA PRO A 275 -7.84 10.07 1.96
C PRO A 275 -7.17 10.28 3.31
N VAL A 276 -6.53 9.24 3.84
CA VAL A 276 -5.79 9.31 5.12
C VAL A 276 -4.56 10.21 4.98
N CYS A 277 -3.79 10.01 3.90
CA CYS A 277 -2.66 10.87 3.54
C CYS A 277 -3.15 11.90 2.52
N ARG A 278 -3.03 13.18 2.85
CA ARG A 278 -3.64 14.28 2.12
C ARG A 278 -2.57 15.19 1.55
N HIS A 279 -2.69 15.48 0.25
CA HIS A 279 -1.98 16.61 -0.31
C HIS A 279 -2.52 17.90 0.32
N LEU A 280 -1.63 18.84 0.63
CA LEU A 280 -1.99 20.05 1.37
C LEU A 280 -3.06 20.89 0.67
N PHE A 281 -3.16 20.82 -0.67
CA PHE A 281 -4.12 21.65 -1.42
C PHE A 281 -5.58 21.36 -1.02
N LEU A 282 -5.89 20.16 -0.51
CA LEU A 282 -7.23 19.80 -0.02
C LEU A 282 -7.68 20.70 1.14
N HIS A 283 -6.73 21.27 1.88
CA HIS A 283 -7.00 22.10 3.04
C HIS A 283 -6.52 23.55 2.89
N TYR A 284 -5.65 23.81 1.91
CA TYR A 284 -5.12 25.15 1.60
C TYR A 284 -5.18 25.42 0.09
N PRO A 285 -6.39 25.45 -0.51
CA PRO A 285 -6.55 25.58 -1.97
C PRO A 285 -6.14 26.96 -2.51
N ASP A 286 -6.12 27.99 -1.67
CA ASP A 286 -5.75 29.35 -2.08
C ASP A 286 -4.24 29.63 -1.95
N ASP A 287 -3.44 28.64 -1.55
CA ASP A 287 -1.99 28.77 -1.37
C ASP A 287 -1.23 28.28 -2.62
N ASP A 288 -0.84 29.21 -3.51
CA ASP A 288 -0.06 28.95 -4.74
C ASP A 288 1.20 28.11 -4.55
N LYS A 289 1.79 28.12 -3.34
CA LYS A 289 2.99 27.35 -3.05
C LYS A 289 2.67 25.90 -2.75
N VAL A 290 1.52 25.65 -2.12
CA VAL A 290 1.00 24.29 -1.91
C VAL A 290 0.78 23.58 -3.24
N HIS A 291 0.25 24.26 -4.27
CA HIS A 291 0.03 23.67 -5.60
C HIS A 291 1.31 23.17 -6.29
N ARG A 292 2.48 23.68 -5.90
CA ARG A 292 3.78 23.29 -6.47
C ARG A 292 4.44 22.14 -5.72
N LEU A 293 3.87 21.76 -4.57
CA LEU A 293 4.31 20.57 -3.84
C LEU A 293 3.89 19.32 -4.62
N SER A 294 4.68 18.27 -4.47
CA SER A 294 4.43 16.96 -5.07
C SER A 294 4.61 15.88 -4.02
N TYR A 295 5.84 15.62 -3.62
CA TYR A 295 6.21 14.59 -2.64
C TYR A 295 6.87 15.13 -1.38
N GLN A 296 7.13 16.45 -1.31
CA GLN A 296 7.99 17.03 -0.28
C GLN A 296 7.36 16.96 1.11
N GLN A 297 6.03 17.02 1.20
CA GLN A 297 5.28 16.95 2.45
C GLN A 297 3.82 16.58 2.21
N PHE A 298 3.19 16.02 3.24
CA PHE A 298 1.77 15.68 3.24
C PHE A 298 1.18 15.78 4.64
N LEU A 299 -0.14 15.79 4.72
CA LEU A 299 -0.87 15.74 5.99
C LEU A 299 -1.38 14.33 6.25
N LEU A 300 -1.39 13.90 7.51
CA LEU A 300 -2.31 12.88 7.97
C LEU A 300 -3.55 13.58 8.47
N GLY A 301 -4.65 13.37 7.75
CA GLY A 301 -5.86 14.14 7.97
C GLY A 301 -5.58 15.65 7.91
N THR A 302 -5.93 16.36 8.97
CA THR A 302 -5.72 17.80 9.14
C THR A 302 -4.70 18.14 10.22
N GLU A 303 -4.30 17.18 11.05
CA GLU A 303 -3.69 17.46 12.37
C GLU A 303 -2.18 17.20 12.44
N ILE A 304 -1.64 16.35 11.56
CA ILE A 304 -0.22 15.99 11.55
C ILE A 304 0.38 16.31 10.18
N LEU A 305 1.45 17.12 10.16
CA LEU A 305 2.23 17.42 8.96
C LEU A 305 3.50 16.58 8.95
N VAL A 306 3.76 15.90 7.84
CA VAL A 306 4.92 15.01 7.64
C VAL A 306 5.77 15.56 6.51
N VAL A 307 7.06 15.75 6.78
CA VAL A 307 8.06 16.22 5.80
C VAL A 307 9.19 15.18 5.74
N PRO A 308 9.05 14.13 4.90
CA PRO A 308 9.96 12.99 4.90
C PRO A 308 11.33 13.32 4.30
N VAL A 309 12.37 12.64 4.77
CA VAL A 309 13.71 12.67 4.14
C VAL A 309 13.74 11.67 2.99
N LEU A 310 13.76 12.18 1.76
CA LEU A 310 13.62 11.38 0.53
C LEU A 310 14.89 11.38 -0.33
N ASP A 311 16.01 11.84 0.22
CA ASP A 311 17.30 11.93 -0.47
C ASP A 311 18.42 11.32 0.39
N LYS A 312 19.31 10.57 -0.28
CA LYS A 312 20.42 9.87 0.37
C LYS A 312 21.36 10.84 1.10
N GLY A 313 21.75 10.50 2.33
CA GLY A 313 22.72 11.21 3.14
C GLY A 313 22.21 12.51 3.76
N LYS A 314 20.93 12.88 3.54
CA LYS A 314 20.36 14.11 4.07
C LYS A 314 19.96 13.96 5.55
N LYS A 315 20.16 15.03 6.30
CA LYS A 315 19.84 15.14 7.74
C LYS A 315 18.95 16.34 8.05
N ASP A 316 18.40 16.95 7.01
CA ASP A 316 17.58 18.13 7.05
C ASP A 316 16.62 18.12 5.86
N VAL A 317 15.47 18.77 6.03
CA VAL A 317 14.46 18.95 5.00
C VAL A 317 13.97 20.38 5.01
N LYS A 318 13.45 20.83 3.86
CA LYS A 318 12.81 22.14 3.74
C LYS A 318 11.31 21.98 3.93
N ALA A 319 10.81 22.34 5.11
CA ALA A 319 9.39 22.28 5.45
C ALA A 319 8.70 23.59 5.04
N TYR A 320 7.51 23.50 4.44
CA TYR A 320 6.64 24.64 4.18
C TYR A 320 5.43 24.63 5.13
N PHE A 321 5.14 25.77 5.76
CA PHE A 321 3.96 25.96 6.59
C PHE A 321 2.95 26.83 5.83
N PRO A 322 1.74 26.33 5.48
CA PRO A 322 0.79 27.03 4.62
C PRO A 322 0.33 28.40 5.12
N THR A 323 -0.03 29.31 4.22
CA THR A 323 -0.51 30.67 4.54
C THR A 323 -1.84 30.70 5.28
N GLY A 324 -2.75 29.78 4.95
CA GLY A 324 -4.10 29.70 5.53
C GLY A 324 -4.17 29.09 6.93
N GLU A 325 -3.03 28.66 7.50
CA GLU A 325 -3.02 28.08 8.84
C GLU A 325 -3.04 29.15 9.93
N THR A 326 -3.91 28.96 10.93
CA THR A 326 -4.13 29.93 12.01
C THR A 326 -3.44 29.54 13.31
N CYS A 327 -3.10 28.25 13.47
CA CYS A 327 -2.38 27.77 14.64
C CYS A 327 -0.90 27.47 14.35
N PRO A 328 0.02 27.64 15.32
CA PRO A 328 1.40 27.23 15.14
C PRO A 328 1.54 25.72 14.96
N TRP A 329 2.57 25.32 14.21
CA TRP A 329 3.00 23.92 14.14
C TRP A 329 4.08 23.63 15.18
N GLN A 330 3.96 22.53 15.91
CA GLN A 330 4.93 22.05 16.88
C GLN A 330 5.68 20.84 16.35
N HIS A 331 7.01 20.91 16.29
CA HIS A 331 7.85 19.77 15.91
C HIS A 331 7.87 18.72 17.03
N ILE A 332 7.46 17.49 16.72
CA ILE A 332 7.15 16.48 17.76
C ILE A 332 8.37 16.07 18.60
N TRP A 333 9.57 16.07 18.02
CA TRP A 333 10.79 15.61 18.72
C TRP A 333 11.40 16.67 19.62
N THR A 334 11.33 17.94 19.21
CA THR A 334 12.03 19.05 19.89
C THR A 334 11.09 19.97 20.67
N GLY A 335 9.78 19.87 20.43
CA GLY A 335 8.78 20.83 20.94
C GLY A 335 8.85 22.22 20.31
N ARG A 336 9.80 22.50 19.40
CA ARG A 336 9.96 23.80 18.73
C ARG A 336 8.70 24.19 17.98
N LEU A 337 8.29 25.45 18.16
CA LEU A 337 7.11 26.03 17.51
C LEU A 337 7.48 26.82 16.24
N TYR A 338 6.67 26.65 15.21
CA TYR A 338 6.74 27.35 13.93
C TYR A 338 5.45 28.15 13.76
N LYS A 339 5.55 29.44 14.07
CA LYS A 339 4.39 30.36 14.19
C LYS A 339 4.09 31.15 12.92
N LYS A 340 5.04 31.25 11.99
CA LYS A 340 4.91 32.08 10.79
C LYS A 340 4.25 31.26 9.67
N PRO A 341 3.01 31.56 9.26
CA PRO A 341 2.41 30.93 8.09
C PRO A 341 3.07 31.44 6.80
N GLY A 342 2.93 30.70 5.71
CA GLY A 342 3.50 31.01 4.40
C GLY A 342 5.03 30.97 4.34
N CYS A 343 5.71 30.28 5.27
CA CYS A 343 7.16 30.26 5.32
C CYS A 343 7.74 28.88 5.02
N GLU A 344 8.91 28.87 4.38
CA GLU A 344 9.76 27.68 4.29
C GLU A 344 10.90 27.77 5.29
N VAL A 345 11.17 26.68 5.98
CA VAL A 345 12.22 26.59 6.98
C VAL A 345 12.99 25.29 6.81
N TRP A 346 14.31 25.36 6.93
CA TRP A 346 15.16 24.18 7.05
C TRP A 346 15.00 23.59 8.45
N VAL A 347 14.66 22.32 8.53
CA VAL A 347 14.42 21.58 9.77
C VAL A 347 15.34 20.37 9.80
N GLU A 348 16.05 20.20 10.92
CA GLU A 348 16.86 19.01 11.15
C GLU A 348 15.96 17.77 11.21
N ALA A 349 16.33 16.78 10.41
CA ALA A 349 15.69 15.47 10.31
C ALA A 349 16.75 14.36 10.26
N PRO A 350 17.59 14.19 11.30
CA PRO A 350 18.53 13.08 11.36
C PRO A 350 17.79 11.74 11.36
N LEU A 351 18.50 10.67 11.05
CA LEU A 351 17.94 9.32 11.04
C LEU A 351 17.36 8.98 12.43
N GLY A 352 16.12 8.52 12.46
CA GLY A 352 15.33 8.26 13.68
C GLY A 352 14.41 9.40 14.10
N TYR A 353 14.52 10.57 13.49
CA TYR A 353 13.81 11.80 13.83
C TYR A 353 13.34 12.54 12.56
N PRO A 354 12.42 11.95 11.76
CA PRO A 354 11.89 12.61 10.56
C PRO A 354 11.15 13.90 10.92
N ALA A 355 11.15 14.93 10.08
CA ALA A 355 10.46 16.18 10.40
C ALA A 355 8.94 15.97 10.41
N VAL A 356 8.34 15.96 11.59
CA VAL A 356 6.91 15.75 11.82
C VAL A 356 6.40 16.79 12.80
N PHE A 357 5.22 17.33 12.50
CA PHE A 357 4.63 18.42 13.24
C PHE A 357 3.18 18.12 13.57
N VAL A 358 2.72 18.65 14.71
CA VAL A 358 1.32 18.66 15.11
C VAL A 358 0.84 20.08 15.29
N LYS A 359 -0.46 20.33 15.11
CA LYS A 359 -1.07 21.62 15.40
C LYS A 359 -1.08 21.90 16.91
N VAL A 360 -0.70 23.11 17.32
CA VAL A 360 -0.80 23.52 18.74
C VAL A 360 -2.25 23.69 19.14
N GLY A 361 -2.65 23.13 20.28
CA GLY A 361 -4.03 23.13 20.78
C GLY A 361 -4.93 22.06 20.13
N SER A 362 -4.36 21.21 19.27
CA SER A 362 -5.05 20.05 18.73
C SER A 362 -5.12 18.93 19.76
N ILE A 363 -6.33 18.46 20.08
CA ILE A 363 -6.54 17.28 20.93
C ILE A 363 -5.83 16.06 20.31
N VAL A 364 -5.86 15.94 18.98
CA VAL A 364 -5.15 14.88 18.25
C VAL A 364 -3.65 15.02 18.43
N GLY A 365 -3.10 16.22 18.25
CA GLY A 365 -1.69 16.50 18.46
C GLY A 365 -1.22 16.17 19.88
N GLU A 366 -1.97 16.62 20.88
CA GLU A 366 -1.68 16.40 22.31
C GLU A 366 -1.74 14.92 22.68
N THR A 367 -2.79 14.21 22.25
CA THR A 367 -2.94 12.77 22.50
C THR A 367 -1.84 11.96 21.79
N PHE A 368 -1.45 12.36 20.58
CA PHE A 368 -0.34 11.71 19.88
C PHE A 368 0.98 11.88 20.64
N LEU A 369 1.30 13.10 21.09
CA LEU A 369 2.49 13.37 21.89
C LEU A 369 2.48 12.61 23.23
N GLU A 370 1.34 12.54 23.90
CA GLU A 370 1.16 11.74 25.11
C GLU A 370 1.43 10.25 24.86
N ASN A 371 0.84 9.68 23.80
CA ASN A 371 1.06 8.29 23.43
C ASN A 371 2.52 7.99 23.10
N LEU A 372 3.24 8.92 22.46
CA LEU A 372 4.68 8.78 22.22
C LEU A 372 5.47 8.72 23.54
N ARG A 373 5.14 9.54 24.53
CA ARG A 373 5.76 9.47 25.88
C ARG A 373 5.43 8.15 26.57
N ASN A 374 4.17 7.72 26.54
CA ASN A 374 3.72 6.44 27.14
C ASN A 374 4.41 5.22 26.51
N LEU A 375 4.80 5.31 25.24
CA LEU A 375 5.55 4.26 24.54
C LEU A 375 7.08 4.39 24.66
N ASN A 376 7.58 5.34 25.46
CA ASN A 376 8.98 5.68 25.66
C ASN A 376 9.71 6.03 24.34
N ILE A 377 9.07 6.86 23.52
CA ILE A 377 9.62 7.35 22.25
C ILE A 377 10.15 8.79 22.36
N LEU A 378 9.45 9.63 23.13
CA LEU A 378 9.82 11.00 23.49
C LEU A 378 10.40 11.09 24.89
#